data_AF-A0A3B9HFW7-F1
#
_entry.id   AF-A0A3B9HFW7-F1
#
_cell.length_a   1.000
_cell.length_b   1.000
_cell.length_c   1.000
_cell.angle_alpha   90.00
_cell.angle_beta   90.00
_cell.angle_gamma   90.00
#
_symmetry.space_group_name_H-M   'P 1'
#
loop_
_entity.id
_entity.type
_entity.pdbx_description
1 polymer ?
#
loop_
_entity_poly.entity_id
_entity_poly.type
_entity_poly.pdbx_seq_one_letter_code
_entity_poly.pdbx_strand_id
1 'polypeptide(L)'
;GIFGPAIAAAKLLKLNEDQVNSTIALCVHLAAGNLEGPRSGGKALREGAAVRNAMLAVALAQQGHVGGETVLEGDAGFYHAYAGNNKGQLSHSFVGANQASLDKITSELGKDWMFLETLYRIYSTAGYNIAHVDVTAQLCAEHDIKYEDVDRVEAVVNWLETQYPSPAFPSRREDIGKGKGSTAYHSAYGVVQRGFPVLNDQFASSTGNDDPPEVLELMNRVTLIPSHEMTLFGPRITIYTKDGNSYTKQSTGREFMWDFEEEARRIRDVIPGLPIPAAQFEEIITTCRELDHHEKADKLISLTLKQT
;
A
#
# COMPACT_ATOMS: atom_id res chain seq x y z
N GLY A 1 5.15 2.54 9.88
CA GLY A 1 5.47 1.89 11.18
C GLY A 1 6.14 2.89 12.10
N ILE A 2 6.51 2.48 13.32
CA ILE A 2 7.09 3.36 14.35
C ILE A 2 8.60 3.62 14.16
N PHE A 3 9.37 2.61 13.72
CA PHE A 3 10.84 2.71 13.65
C PHE A 3 11.35 3.70 12.59
N GLY A 4 10.75 3.72 11.39
CA GLY A 4 11.14 4.63 10.30
C GLY A 4 11.19 6.11 10.71
N PRO A 5 10.08 6.73 11.17
CA PRO A 5 10.09 8.12 11.62
C PRO A 5 10.99 8.34 12.83
N ALA A 6 11.15 7.36 13.73
CA ALA A 6 12.04 7.47 14.89
C ALA A 6 13.50 7.61 14.44
N ILE A 7 13.96 6.76 13.52
CA ILE A 7 15.33 6.81 13.00
C ILE A 7 15.56 8.03 12.12
N ALA A 8 14.58 8.42 11.30
CA ALA A 8 14.66 9.66 10.53
C ALA A 8 14.85 10.88 11.45
N ALA A 9 14.03 11.01 12.50
CA ALA A 9 14.15 12.09 13.47
C ALA A 9 15.46 12.02 14.27
N ALA A 10 15.87 10.83 14.73
CA ALA A 10 17.13 10.66 15.44
C ALA A 10 18.35 11.09 14.59
N LYS A 11 18.34 10.80 13.29
CA LYS A 11 19.37 11.26 12.35
C LYS A 11 19.34 12.77 12.15
N LEU A 12 18.15 13.37 11.95
CA LEU A 12 17.99 14.82 11.81
C LEU A 12 18.48 15.57 13.06
N LEU A 13 18.24 15.01 14.24
CA LEU A 13 18.66 15.56 15.54
C LEU A 13 20.11 15.20 15.91
N LYS A 14 20.82 14.47 15.04
CA LYS A 14 22.22 14.06 15.22
C LYS A 14 22.45 13.30 16.55
N LEU A 15 21.53 12.41 16.91
CA LEU A 15 21.69 11.56 18.08
C LEU A 15 22.90 10.63 17.93
N ASN A 16 23.56 10.34 19.05
CA ASN A 16 24.68 9.39 19.08
C ASN A 16 24.18 7.93 19.03
N GLU A 17 25.12 6.99 18.98
CA GLU A 17 24.83 5.55 18.86
C GLU A 17 23.96 5.02 20.02
N ASP A 18 24.30 5.32 21.26
CA ASP A 18 23.56 4.88 22.44
C ASP A 18 22.11 5.42 22.46
N GLN A 19 21.94 6.68 22.04
CA GLN A 19 20.63 7.30 21.91
C GLN A 19 19.81 6.71 20.76
N VAL A 20 20.44 6.36 19.64
CA VAL A 20 19.77 5.67 18.54
C VAL A 20 19.35 4.26 18.95
N ASN A 21 20.22 3.52 19.64
CA ASN A 21 19.91 2.20 20.21
C ASN A 21 18.71 2.29 21.16
N SER A 22 18.76 3.22 22.12
CA SER A 22 17.67 3.46 23.07
C SER A 22 16.38 3.90 22.38
N THR A 23 16.46 4.69 21.30
CA THR A 23 15.30 5.07 20.49
C THR A 23 14.60 3.85 19.89
N ILE A 24 15.35 2.90 19.31
CA ILE A 24 14.80 1.65 18.75
C ILE A 24 14.12 0.84 19.85
N ALA A 25 14.80 0.68 20.98
CA ALA A 25 14.27 -0.07 22.12
C ALA A 25 12.98 0.54 22.68
N LEU A 26 12.93 1.86 22.84
CA LEU A 26 11.73 2.55 23.31
C LEU A 26 10.58 2.45 22.29
N CYS A 27 10.90 2.44 20.99
CA CYS A 27 9.89 2.17 19.97
C CYS A 27 9.26 0.78 20.12
N VAL A 28 10.01 -0.25 20.54
CA VAL A 28 9.43 -1.58 20.82
C VAL A 28 8.35 -1.50 21.90
N HIS A 29 8.61 -0.78 23.00
CA HIS A 29 7.64 -0.62 24.09
C HIS A 29 6.41 0.19 23.70
N LEU A 30 6.56 1.11 22.75
CA LEU A 30 5.48 1.98 22.27
C LEU A 30 4.82 1.47 20.99
N ALA A 31 5.30 0.34 20.44
CA ALA A 31 4.73 -0.30 19.28
C ALA A 31 3.44 -1.03 19.66
N ALA A 32 2.36 -0.69 18.99
CA ALA A 32 1.05 -1.31 19.17
C ALA A 32 0.23 -1.22 17.87
N GLY A 33 -0.89 -1.93 17.86
CA GLY A 33 -1.84 -1.95 16.75
C GLY A 33 -2.08 -3.38 16.27
N ASN A 34 -3.35 -3.71 16.04
CA ASN A 34 -3.76 -4.99 15.50
C ASN A 34 -4.48 -4.79 14.16
N LEU A 35 -4.67 -5.90 13.45
CA LEU A 35 -5.45 -5.92 12.22
C LEU A 35 -6.96 -5.92 12.49
N GLU A 36 -7.40 -6.27 13.70
CA GLU A 36 -8.82 -6.44 14.05
C GLU A 36 -9.62 -5.15 13.95
N GLY A 37 -9.04 -4.00 14.31
CA GLY A 37 -9.71 -2.70 14.20
C GLY A 37 -10.21 -2.43 12.77
N PRO A 38 -9.30 -2.37 11.77
CA PRO A 38 -9.70 -2.27 10.36
C PRO A 38 -10.53 -3.46 9.86
N ARG A 39 -10.18 -4.69 10.28
CA ARG A 39 -10.90 -5.91 9.84
C ARG A 39 -12.38 -5.89 10.20
N SER A 40 -12.73 -5.31 11.34
CA SER A 40 -14.12 -5.17 11.82
C SER A 40 -14.82 -3.91 11.30
N GLY A 41 -14.22 -3.18 10.36
CA GLY A 41 -14.80 -1.98 9.74
C GLY A 41 -14.46 -0.67 10.45
N GLY A 42 -13.59 -0.69 11.47
CA GLY A 42 -13.09 0.51 12.12
C GLY A 42 -12.06 1.27 11.29
N LYS A 43 -11.91 2.57 11.54
CA LYS A 43 -10.83 3.39 10.94
C LYS A 43 -9.54 3.20 11.73
N ALA A 44 -8.43 2.93 11.04
CA ALA A 44 -7.15 2.71 11.69
C ALA A 44 -6.54 4.01 12.21
N LEU A 45 -6.12 4.03 13.48
CA LEU A 45 -5.29 5.10 14.06
C LEU A 45 -3.78 4.78 13.97
N ARG A 46 -3.43 3.59 13.48
CA ARG A 46 -2.12 2.94 13.67
C ARG A 46 -0.96 3.79 13.16
N GLU A 47 -1.11 4.38 11.98
CA GLU A 47 -0.07 5.13 11.28
C GLU A 47 0.25 6.45 12.02
N GLY A 48 -0.78 7.23 12.35
CA GLY A 48 -0.61 8.48 13.09
C GLY A 48 -0.13 8.26 14.53
N ALA A 49 -0.66 7.25 15.22
CA ALA A 49 -0.20 6.89 16.56
C ALA A 49 1.27 6.42 16.56
N ALA A 50 1.69 5.67 15.54
CA ALA A 50 3.08 5.23 15.40
C ALA A 50 4.05 6.41 15.27
N VAL A 51 3.73 7.41 14.43
CA VAL A 51 4.59 8.60 14.27
C VAL A 51 4.65 9.41 15.57
N ARG A 52 3.51 9.62 16.25
CA ARG A 52 3.49 10.30 17.57
C ARG A 52 4.35 9.58 18.59
N ASN A 53 4.20 8.26 18.69
CA ASN A 53 4.94 7.44 19.65
C ASN A 53 6.45 7.40 19.31
N ALA A 54 6.83 7.43 18.03
CA ALA A 54 8.22 7.56 17.61
C ALA A 54 8.86 8.85 18.13
N MET A 55 8.17 9.98 18.02
CA MET A 55 8.69 11.26 18.53
C MET A 55 8.88 11.24 20.06
N LEU A 56 7.97 10.56 20.78
CA LEU A 56 8.13 10.33 22.21
C LEU A 56 9.38 9.48 22.53
N ALA A 57 9.60 8.39 21.80
CA ALA A 57 10.79 7.54 21.98
C ALA A 57 12.10 8.32 21.77
N VAL A 58 12.16 9.12 20.69
CA VAL A 58 13.32 9.97 20.37
C VAL A 58 13.57 10.99 21.49
N ALA A 59 12.52 11.67 21.97
CA ALA A 59 12.64 12.65 23.05
C ALA A 59 13.12 12.01 24.37
N LEU A 60 12.63 10.81 24.71
CA LEU A 60 13.07 10.08 25.91
C LEU A 60 14.54 9.65 25.81
N ALA A 61 14.97 9.14 24.65
CA ALA A 61 16.37 8.79 24.42
C ALA A 61 17.30 10.02 24.50
N GLN A 62 16.86 11.18 24.00
CA GLN A 62 17.60 12.45 24.15
C GLN A 62 17.82 12.84 25.61
N GLN A 63 16.86 12.53 26.48
CA GLN A 63 16.95 12.76 27.92
C GLN A 63 17.76 11.68 28.66
N GLY A 64 18.39 10.75 27.95
CA GLY A 64 19.24 9.70 28.53
C GLY A 64 18.47 8.49 29.04
N HIS A 65 17.21 8.30 28.64
CA HIS A 65 16.50 7.07 28.95
C HIS A 65 17.11 5.90 28.16
N VAL A 66 17.61 4.89 28.88
CA VAL A 66 18.32 3.74 28.31
C VAL A 66 17.33 2.64 27.94
N GLY A 67 17.46 2.12 26.72
CA GLY A 67 16.70 0.96 26.24
C GLY A 67 17.41 -0.38 26.49
N GLY A 68 16.67 -1.49 26.42
CA GLY A 68 17.26 -2.83 26.50
C GLY A 68 17.88 -3.29 25.18
N GLU A 69 19.04 -3.94 25.24
CA GLU A 69 19.81 -4.33 24.04
C GLU A 69 19.13 -5.41 23.19
N THR A 70 18.43 -6.37 23.82
CA THR A 70 17.81 -7.52 23.13
C THR A 70 16.30 -7.37 22.88
N VAL A 71 15.79 -6.14 22.90
CA VAL A 71 14.35 -5.85 22.78
C VAL A 71 13.73 -6.30 21.46
N LEU A 72 14.50 -6.45 20.39
CA LEU A 72 14.00 -6.95 19.11
C LEU A 72 13.98 -8.48 19.09
N GLU A 73 15.13 -9.10 19.34
CA GLU A 73 15.42 -10.51 19.06
C GLU A 73 15.46 -11.43 20.29
N GLY A 74 15.42 -10.88 21.51
CA GLY A 74 15.39 -11.67 22.73
C GLY A 74 14.16 -12.59 22.79
N ASP A 75 14.19 -13.61 23.66
CA ASP A 75 13.11 -14.60 23.74
C ASP A 75 11.75 -14.00 24.13
N ALA A 76 11.75 -12.85 24.81
CA ALA A 76 10.57 -12.02 25.12
C ALA A 76 10.51 -10.72 24.27
N GLY A 77 11.23 -10.68 23.15
CA GLY A 77 11.40 -9.51 22.30
C GLY A 77 10.30 -9.29 21.26
N PHE A 78 10.43 -8.20 20.53
CA PHE A 78 9.48 -7.74 19.50
C PHE A 78 9.20 -8.78 18.42
N TYR A 79 10.22 -9.46 17.89
CA TYR A 79 10.04 -10.49 16.86
C TYR A 79 9.19 -11.63 17.37
N HIS A 80 9.46 -12.12 18.59
CA HIS A 80 8.65 -13.16 19.20
C HIS A 80 7.20 -12.70 19.40
N ALA A 81 7.00 -11.49 19.90
CA ALA A 81 5.66 -10.96 20.19
C ALA A 81 4.78 -10.80 18.93
N TYR A 82 5.35 -10.39 17.80
CA TYR A 82 4.59 -10.09 16.58
C TYR A 82 4.66 -11.16 15.48
N ALA A 83 5.76 -11.90 15.39
CA ALA A 83 5.93 -12.98 14.42
C ALA A 83 5.82 -14.39 15.04
N GLY A 84 5.67 -14.48 16.36
CA GLY A 84 5.58 -15.74 17.11
C GLY A 84 6.92 -16.45 17.30
N ASN A 85 8.03 -15.90 16.78
CA ASN A 85 9.38 -16.41 16.98
C ASN A 85 10.45 -15.34 16.65
N ASN A 86 11.67 -15.57 17.12
CA ASN A 86 12.87 -14.76 16.84
C ASN A 86 13.84 -15.49 15.88
N LYS A 87 13.36 -16.49 15.14
CA LYS A 87 14.19 -17.39 14.30
C LYS A 87 13.99 -17.15 12.81
N GLY A 88 13.17 -16.17 12.44
CA GLY A 88 12.81 -15.87 11.05
C GLY A 88 11.88 -16.90 10.41
N GLN A 89 11.25 -17.78 11.19
CA GLN A 89 10.27 -18.74 10.68
C GLN A 89 8.99 -18.01 10.33
N LEU A 90 8.50 -18.17 9.10
CA LEU A 90 7.32 -17.47 8.62
C LEU A 90 6.16 -18.45 8.44
N SER A 91 4.98 -18.11 8.97
CA SER A 91 3.76 -18.88 8.75
C SER A 91 3.23 -18.73 7.32
N HIS A 92 3.43 -17.56 6.73
CA HIS A 92 3.02 -17.21 5.38
C HIS A 92 4.08 -16.34 4.72
N SER A 93 4.18 -16.44 3.40
CA SER A 93 5.14 -15.68 2.60
C SER A 93 4.56 -15.32 1.25
N PHE A 94 4.76 -14.07 0.84
CA PHE A 94 4.33 -13.57 -0.47
C PHE A 94 5.02 -14.26 -1.64
N VAL A 95 6.20 -14.83 -1.39
CA VAL A 95 7.06 -15.47 -2.39
C VAL A 95 7.30 -16.94 -2.07
N GLY A 96 6.48 -17.54 -1.21
CA GLY A 96 6.59 -18.95 -0.80
C GLY A 96 7.80 -19.29 0.10
N ALA A 97 8.63 -18.32 0.46
CA ALA A 97 9.77 -18.51 1.35
C ALA A 97 9.31 -18.50 2.82
N ASN A 98 9.23 -19.66 3.47
CA ASN A 98 8.79 -19.78 4.87
C ASN A 98 9.91 -19.56 5.91
N GLN A 99 11.03 -18.98 5.47
CA GLN A 99 12.17 -18.65 6.31
C GLN A 99 12.79 -17.33 5.84
N ALA A 100 12.93 -16.38 6.76
CA ALA A 100 13.70 -15.16 6.60
C ALA A 100 15.03 -15.27 7.33
N SER A 101 16.09 -14.68 6.76
CA SER A 101 17.36 -14.47 7.47
C SER A 101 17.32 -13.09 8.12
N LEU A 102 17.59 -13.03 9.43
CA LEU A 102 17.64 -11.77 10.17
C LEU A 102 18.85 -10.92 9.76
N ASP A 103 19.93 -11.53 9.26
CA ASP A 103 21.12 -10.81 8.76
C ASP A 103 20.79 -9.88 7.59
N LYS A 104 19.69 -10.15 6.87
CA LYS A 104 19.20 -9.26 5.80
C LYS A 104 18.71 -7.90 6.31
N ILE A 105 18.38 -7.77 7.60
CA ILE A 105 17.88 -6.51 8.16
C ILE A 105 18.95 -5.41 8.09
N THR A 106 20.22 -5.79 8.23
CA THR A 106 21.37 -4.86 8.24
C THR A 106 22.28 -4.99 7.02
N SER A 107 21.99 -5.94 6.11
CA SER A 107 22.75 -6.08 4.88
C SER A 107 22.63 -4.86 3.98
N GLU A 108 23.74 -4.43 3.37
CA GLU A 108 23.80 -3.33 2.39
C GLU A 108 23.20 -1.99 2.87
N LEU A 109 23.14 -1.74 4.19
CA LEU A 109 22.74 -0.43 4.72
C LEU A 109 23.60 0.69 4.12
N GLY A 110 22.92 1.71 3.59
CA GLY A 110 23.56 2.87 2.93
C GLY A 110 23.96 2.64 1.47
N LYS A 111 23.74 1.43 0.93
CA LYS A 111 23.99 1.10 -0.48
C LYS A 111 22.72 0.70 -1.21
N ASP A 112 21.89 -0.11 -0.56
CA ASP A 112 20.59 -0.53 -1.06
C ASP A 112 19.47 0.24 -0.35
N TRP A 113 18.49 0.69 -1.13
CA TRP A 113 17.46 1.61 -0.69
C TRP A 113 16.08 1.05 -1.06
N MET A 114 15.56 0.18 -0.19
CA MET A 114 14.24 -0.46 -0.36
C MET A 114 13.09 0.54 -0.54
N PHE A 115 13.23 1.80 -0.10
CA PHE A 115 12.25 2.85 -0.35
C PHE A 115 12.05 3.17 -1.85
N LEU A 116 13.06 2.92 -2.70
CA LEU A 116 12.94 3.06 -4.15
C LEU A 116 12.00 2.03 -4.79
N GLU A 117 11.62 0.99 -4.04
CA GLU A 117 10.66 -0.04 -4.46
C GLU A 117 9.25 0.23 -3.91
N THR A 118 8.94 1.49 -3.59
CA THR A 118 7.61 1.89 -3.11
C THR A 118 6.58 1.82 -4.23
N LEU A 119 5.49 1.10 -3.98
CA LEU A 119 4.32 1.06 -4.84
C LEU A 119 3.35 2.17 -4.44
N TYR A 120 2.92 2.96 -5.42
CA TYR A 120 1.99 4.06 -5.20
C TYR A 120 0.54 3.61 -5.36
N ARG A 121 -0.26 3.89 -4.34
CA ARG A 121 -1.70 3.63 -4.36
C ARG A 121 -2.47 4.89 -4.72
N ILE A 122 -2.97 4.95 -5.95
CA ILE A 122 -3.78 6.05 -6.44
C ILE A 122 -5.26 5.95 -6.06
N TYR A 123 -5.78 4.75 -5.87
CA TYR A 123 -7.20 4.52 -5.52
C TYR A 123 -7.35 4.23 -4.02
N SER A 124 -8.38 4.80 -3.38
CA SER A 124 -8.70 4.53 -1.96
C SER A 124 -9.32 3.14 -1.76
N THR A 125 -8.50 2.10 -1.93
CA THR A 125 -8.89 0.68 -1.84
C THR A 125 -7.73 -0.17 -1.30
N ALA A 126 -7.90 -1.48 -1.17
CA ALA A 126 -6.76 -2.36 -0.90
C ALA A 126 -5.79 -2.33 -2.09
N GLY A 127 -4.48 -2.21 -1.83
CA GLY A 127 -3.51 -1.83 -2.86
C GLY A 127 -3.46 -2.77 -4.07
N TYR A 128 -3.67 -4.08 -3.88
CA TYR A 128 -3.66 -5.05 -4.98
C TYR A 128 -4.74 -4.76 -6.04
N ASN A 129 -5.83 -4.07 -5.69
CA ASN A 129 -6.90 -3.74 -6.63
C ASN A 129 -6.49 -2.77 -7.73
N ILE A 130 -5.40 -1.99 -7.56
CA ILE A 130 -4.91 -1.09 -8.61
C ILE A 130 -4.53 -1.89 -9.84
N ALA A 131 -3.83 -3.03 -9.65
CA ALA A 131 -3.42 -3.89 -10.74
C ALA A 131 -4.61 -4.49 -11.48
N HIS A 132 -5.68 -4.84 -10.77
CA HIS A 132 -6.91 -5.32 -11.37
C HIS A 132 -7.61 -4.27 -12.24
N VAL A 133 -7.53 -2.99 -11.88
CA VAL A 133 -8.05 -1.90 -12.72
C VAL A 133 -7.14 -1.69 -13.92
N ASP A 134 -5.86 -1.38 -13.69
CA ASP A 134 -4.96 -0.90 -14.75
C ASP A 134 -4.58 -2.00 -15.74
N VAL A 135 -4.29 -3.23 -15.30
CA VAL A 135 -3.90 -4.33 -16.20
C VAL A 135 -5.07 -4.75 -17.08
N THR A 136 -6.28 -4.81 -16.50
CA THR A 136 -7.50 -5.10 -17.25
C THR A 136 -7.79 -3.97 -18.25
N ALA A 137 -7.70 -2.70 -17.83
CA ALA A 137 -7.91 -1.55 -18.70
C ALA A 137 -6.92 -1.52 -19.88
N GLN A 138 -5.64 -1.81 -19.62
CA GLN A 138 -4.62 -1.92 -20.67
C GLN A 138 -4.93 -3.05 -21.64
N LEU A 139 -5.29 -4.24 -21.14
CA LEU A 139 -5.66 -5.38 -21.98
C LEU A 139 -6.88 -5.04 -22.87
N CYS A 140 -7.89 -4.38 -22.31
CA CYS A 140 -9.04 -3.91 -23.09
C CYS A 140 -8.65 -2.87 -24.14
N ALA A 141 -7.75 -1.93 -23.81
CA ALA A 141 -7.30 -0.90 -24.74
C ALA A 141 -6.46 -1.49 -25.90
N GLU A 142 -5.59 -2.45 -25.62
CA GLU A 142 -4.71 -3.11 -26.60
C GLU A 142 -5.48 -3.91 -27.66
N HIS A 143 -6.63 -4.46 -27.29
CA HIS A 143 -7.44 -5.33 -28.15
C HIS A 143 -8.80 -4.73 -28.53
N ASP A 144 -9.04 -3.46 -28.22
CA ASP A 144 -10.32 -2.76 -28.38
C ASP A 144 -11.54 -3.52 -27.84
N ILE A 145 -11.35 -4.22 -26.70
CA ILE A 145 -12.43 -4.98 -26.04
C ILE A 145 -13.34 -4.00 -25.32
N LYS A 146 -14.65 -4.17 -25.53
CA LYS A 146 -15.70 -3.42 -24.82
C LYS A 146 -16.50 -4.36 -23.91
N TYR A 147 -17.22 -3.78 -22.95
CA TYR A 147 -18.04 -4.53 -22.01
C TYR A 147 -18.99 -5.51 -22.71
N GLU A 148 -19.58 -5.09 -23.83
CA GLU A 148 -20.55 -5.88 -24.59
C GLU A 148 -19.94 -7.13 -25.19
N ASP A 149 -18.64 -7.12 -25.45
CA ASP A 149 -17.89 -8.23 -26.05
C ASP A 149 -17.52 -9.28 -24.99
N VAL A 150 -17.45 -8.90 -23.71
CA VAL A 150 -16.96 -9.79 -22.65
C VAL A 150 -17.99 -10.86 -22.32
N ASP A 151 -17.58 -12.13 -22.37
CA ASP A 151 -18.30 -13.27 -21.79
C ASP A 151 -17.97 -13.38 -20.30
N ARG A 152 -16.69 -13.53 -19.95
CA ARG A 152 -16.21 -13.59 -18.57
C ARG A 152 -14.77 -13.12 -18.43
N VAL A 153 -14.35 -12.88 -17.19
CA VAL A 153 -12.97 -12.54 -16.85
C VAL A 153 -12.44 -13.53 -15.81
N GLU A 154 -11.23 -14.04 -16.04
CA GLU A 154 -10.48 -14.85 -15.08
C GLU A 154 -9.24 -14.08 -14.65
N ALA A 155 -9.03 -13.96 -13.33
CA ALA A 155 -7.85 -13.32 -12.78
C ALA A 155 -7.10 -14.33 -11.91
N VAL A 156 -5.91 -14.76 -12.35
CA VAL A 156 -5.00 -15.54 -11.51
C VAL A 156 -4.20 -14.57 -10.64
N VAL A 157 -4.33 -14.70 -9.33
CA VAL A 157 -3.85 -13.71 -8.34
C VAL A 157 -3.01 -14.36 -7.25
N ASN A 158 -2.24 -13.56 -6.51
CA ASN A 158 -1.53 -14.09 -5.34
C ASN A 158 -2.57 -14.49 -4.28
N TRP A 159 -2.47 -15.72 -3.77
CA TRP A 159 -3.41 -16.24 -2.79
C TRP A 159 -3.54 -15.35 -1.54
N LEU A 160 -2.47 -14.71 -1.09
CA LEU A 160 -2.52 -13.83 0.09
C LEU A 160 -3.41 -12.60 -0.12
N GLU A 161 -3.56 -12.13 -1.35
CA GLU A 161 -4.47 -11.02 -1.68
C GLU A 161 -5.93 -11.43 -1.49
N THR A 162 -6.27 -12.70 -1.73
CA THR A 162 -7.64 -13.20 -1.52
C THR A 162 -7.97 -13.47 -0.05
N GLN A 163 -6.95 -13.46 0.80
CA GLN A 163 -7.06 -13.67 2.23
C GLN A 163 -6.80 -12.39 3.05
N TYR A 164 -6.79 -11.21 2.42
CA TYR A 164 -6.45 -9.96 3.11
C TYR A 164 -7.39 -9.67 4.31
N PRO A 165 -6.89 -9.14 5.45
CA PRO A 165 -5.49 -8.78 5.73
C PRO A 165 -4.66 -9.94 6.31
N SER A 166 -5.24 -11.12 6.52
CA SER A 166 -4.56 -12.28 7.10
C SER A 166 -5.27 -13.59 6.73
N PRO A 167 -4.56 -14.64 6.28
CA PRO A 167 -5.14 -15.97 6.08
C PRO A 167 -5.84 -16.57 7.28
N ALA A 168 -5.37 -16.28 8.49
CA ALA A 168 -6.03 -16.74 9.70
C ALA A 168 -7.31 -15.94 10.01
N PHE A 169 -7.34 -14.66 9.62
CA PHE A 169 -8.41 -13.73 9.93
C PHE A 169 -8.69 -12.79 8.73
N PRO A 170 -9.27 -13.30 7.63
CA PRO A 170 -9.56 -12.45 6.49
C PRO A 170 -10.70 -11.49 6.84
N SER A 171 -10.70 -10.29 6.24
CA SER A 171 -11.87 -9.40 6.28
C SER A 171 -12.95 -9.89 5.32
N ARG A 172 -12.52 -10.41 4.17
CA ARG A 172 -13.35 -11.06 3.16
C ARG A 172 -12.51 -12.11 2.46
N ARG A 173 -13.16 -13.17 1.99
CA ARG A 173 -12.57 -14.15 1.07
C ARG A 173 -12.90 -13.75 -0.36
N GLU A 174 -11.98 -13.06 -1.03
CA GLU A 174 -12.21 -12.50 -2.38
C GLU A 174 -12.40 -13.58 -3.45
N ASP A 175 -11.88 -14.79 -3.21
CA ASP A 175 -12.01 -15.95 -4.10
C ASP A 175 -13.43 -16.54 -4.15
N ILE A 176 -14.25 -16.31 -3.12
CA ILE A 176 -15.62 -16.84 -3.03
C ILE A 176 -16.69 -15.75 -2.87
N GLY A 177 -16.33 -14.61 -2.29
CA GLY A 177 -17.26 -13.51 -1.98
C GLY A 177 -17.18 -12.40 -3.03
N LYS A 178 -18.31 -12.14 -3.69
CA LYS A 178 -18.47 -11.03 -4.63
C LYS A 178 -19.33 -9.93 -4.02
N GLY A 179 -19.00 -8.68 -4.32
CA GLY A 179 -19.74 -7.52 -3.83
C GLY A 179 -19.03 -6.21 -4.16
N LYS A 180 -19.70 -5.08 -3.92
CA LYS A 180 -19.10 -3.75 -4.06
C LYS A 180 -17.78 -3.68 -3.25
N GLY A 181 -16.76 -3.10 -3.86
CA GLY A 181 -15.40 -3.01 -3.31
C GLY A 181 -14.58 -4.30 -3.33
N SER A 182 -15.11 -5.41 -3.86
CA SER A 182 -14.31 -6.62 -4.11
C SER A 182 -13.32 -6.43 -5.26
N THR A 183 -12.35 -7.33 -5.37
CA THR A 183 -11.39 -7.40 -6.48
C THR A 183 -12.08 -7.64 -7.82
N ALA A 184 -13.15 -8.45 -7.81
CA ALA A 184 -14.01 -8.66 -8.98
C ALA A 184 -14.67 -7.35 -9.45
N TYR A 185 -15.15 -6.53 -8.51
CA TYR A 185 -15.71 -5.21 -8.78
C TYR A 185 -14.66 -4.25 -9.40
N HIS A 186 -13.43 -4.25 -8.90
CA HIS A 186 -12.36 -3.42 -9.47
C HIS A 186 -11.91 -3.90 -10.85
N SER A 187 -11.87 -5.22 -11.09
CA SER A 187 -11.59 -5.77 -12.42
C SER A 187 -12.67 -5.37 -13.43
N ALA A 188 -13.95 -5.39 -13.01
CA ALA A 188 -15.06 -4.94 -13.85
C ALA A 188 -14.96 -3.44 -14.20
N TYR A 189 -14.55 -2.59 -13.26
CA TYR A 189 -14.23 -1.18 -13.55
C TYR A 189 -13.13 -1.04 -14.62
N GLY A 190 -12.09 -1.88 -14.57
CA GLY A 190 -11.04 -1.92 -15.59
C GLY A 190 -11.58 -2.20 -17.00
N VAL A 191 -12.58 -3.08 -17.14
CA VAL A 191 -13.25 -3.34 -18.44
C VAL A 191 -14.14 -2.17 -18.85
N VAL A 192 -15.07 -1.76 -17.97
CA VAL A 192 -16.18 -0.86 -18.33
C VAL A 192 -15.71 0.59 -18.47
N GLN A 193 -14.90 1.07 -17.53
CA GLN A 193 -14.51 2.47 -17.43
C GLN A 193 -13.04 2.70 -17.82
N ARG A 194 -12.26 1.63 -18.03
CA ARG A 194 -10.81 1.68 -18.26
C ARG A 194 -10.06 2.46 -17.17
N GLY A 195 -10.55 2.38 -15.93
CA GLY A 195 -10.01 3.11 -14.80
C GLY A 195 -10.94 3.04 -13.59
N PHE A 196 -10.54 3.67 -12.49
CA PHE A 196 -11.34 3.84 -11.28
C PHE A 196 -11.29 5.29 -10.80
N PRO A 197 -12.38 5.87 -10.25
CA PRO A 197 -12.34 7.27 -9.84
C PRO A 197 -11.44 7.49 -8.62
N VAL A 198 -10.48 8.42 -8.72
CA VAL A 198 -9.46 8.70 -7.69
C VAL A 198 -10.07 9.22 -6.39
N LEU A 199 -11.12 10.04 -6.46
CA LEU A 199 -11.79 10.61 -5.31
C LEU A 199 -12.93 9.75 -4.74
N ASN A 200 -13.13 8.52 -5.26
CA ASN A 200 -14.14 7.62 -4.71
C ASN A 200 -13.60 6.99 -3.42
N ASP A 201 -14.02 7.53 -2.28
CA ASP A 201 -13.67 6.97 -0.98
C ASP A 201 -14.67 5.85 -0.62
N GLN A 202 -14.27 4.60 -0.84
CA GLN A 202 -15.09 3.44 -0.46
C GLN A 202 -15.30 3.33 1.07
N PHE A 203 -14.57 4.10 1.87
CA PHE A 203 -14.72 4.18 3.33
C PHE A 203 -15.53 5.41 3.81
N ALA A 204 -15.93 6.29 2.89
CA ALA A 204 -16.91 7.34 3.16
C ALA A 204 -18.27 6.85 2.65
N SER A 205 -19.22 6.70 3.57
CA SER A 205 -20.58 6.21 3.30
C SER A 205 -21.45 7.12 2.41
N SER A 206 -20.90 8.08 1.68
CA SER A 206 -21.69 9.19 1.14
C SER A 206 -21.14 9.94 -0.09
N THR A 207 -20.27 9.38 -0.91
CA THR A 207 -20.00 9.97 -2.24
C THR A 207 -20.93 9.36 -3.28
N GLY A 208 -22.03 10.08 -3.57
CA GLY A 208 -23.14 9.69 -4.45
C GLY A 208 -22.81 9.66 -5.93
N ASN A 209 -21.86 8.83 -6.33
CA ASN A 209 -21.82 8.29 -7.69
C ASN A 209 -22.45 6.91 -7.65
N ASP A 210 -23.59 6.75 -8.32
CA ASP A 210 -24.13 5.43 -8.58
C ASP A 210 -23.10 4.66 -9.43
N ASP A 211 -22.77 3.44 -8.99
CA ASP A 211 -21.86 2.60 -9.77
C ASP A 211 -22.50 2.32 -11.14
N PRO A 212 -21.71 2.29 -12.23
CA PRO A 212 -22.24 1.91 -13.54
C PRO A 212 -22.93 0.53 -13.45
N PRO A 213 -24.17 0.39 -13.94
CA PRO A 213 -24.88 -0.89 -13.90
C PRO A 213 -24.09 -2.04 -14.54
N GLU A 214 -23.33 -1.74 -15.60
CA GLU A 214 -22.47 -2.68 -16.32
C GLU A 214 -21.34 -3.22 -15.42
N VAL A 215 -20.80 -2.40 -14.51
CA VAL A 215 -19.80 -2.86 -13.53
C VAL A 215 -20.44 -3.83 -12.54
N LEU A 216 -21.61 -3.47 -12.00
CA LEU A 216 -22.33 -4.29 -11.02
C LEU A 216 -22.77 -5.62 -11.61
N GLU A 217 -23.08 -5.65 -12.90
CA GLU A 217 -23.34 -6.87 -13.65
C GLU A 217 -22.05 -7.67 -13.86
N LEU A 218 -21.03 -7.07 -14.49
CA LEU A 218 -19.83 -7.77 -14.95
C LEU A 218 -19.04 -8.37 -13.80
N MET A 219 -19.02 -7.74 -12.62
CA MET A 219 -18.30 -8.29 -11.46
C MET A 219 -18.77 -9.71 -11.10
N ASN A 220 -20.01 -10.08 -11.43
CA ASN A 220 -20.52 -11.43 -11.19
C ASN A 220 -19.92 -12.47 -12.15
N ARG A 221 -19.42 -12.02 -13.30
CA ARG A 221 -18.75 -12.83 -14.33
C ARG A 221 -17.22 -12.77 -14.24
N VAL A 222 -16.67 -12.14 -13.19
CA VAL A 222 -15.26 -12.21 -12.84
C VAL A 222 -15.02 -13.38 -11.87
N THR A 223 -14.00 -14.19 -12.15
CA THR A 223 -13.54 -15.28 -11.26
C THR A 223 -12.10 -15.03 -10.85
N LEU A 224 -11.84 -14.99 -9.54
CA LEU A 224 -10.48 -14.94 -9.00
C LEU A 224 -9.99 -16.37 -8.76
N ILE A 225 -8.77 -16.64 -9.23
CA ILE A 225 -8.11 -17.94 -9.13
C ILE A 225 -6.86 -17.73 -8.27
N PRO A 226 -6.90 -18.10 -6.97
CA PRO A 226 -5.74 -17.91 -6.10
C PRO A 226 -4.58 -18.83 -6.52
N SER A 227 -3.36 -18.29 -6.48
CA SER A 227 -2.13 -19.00 -6.80
C SER A 227 -1.01 -18.60 -5.83
N HIS A 228 -0.14 -19.56 -5.51
CA HIS A 228 1.07 -19.32 -4.72
C HIS A 228 2.29 -18.95 -5.59
N GLU A 229 2.12 -18.89 -6.91
CA GLU A 229 3.19 -18.61 -7.87
C GLU A 229 3.17 -17.17 -8.40
N MET A 230 2.08 -16.44 -8.16
CA MET A 230 1.93 -15.05 -8.61
C MET A 230 2.64 -14.09 -7.65
N THR A 231 3.24 -13.02 -8.19
CA THR A 231 3.74 -11.91 -7.36
C THR A 231 2.58 -11.11 -6.75
N LEU A 232 2.84 -10.39 -5.67
CA LEU A 232 1.89 -9.38 -5.19
C LEU A 232 1.74 -8.27 -6.23
N PHE A 233 0.53 -7.71 -6.35
CA PHE A 233 0.17 -6.67 -7.32
C PHE A 233 0.38 -7.08 -8.79
N GLY A 234 0.62 -8.37 -9.06
CA GLY A 234 0.99 -8.89 -10.37
C GLY A 234 -0.03 -9.86 -10.97
N PRO A 235 -1.35 -9.56 -11.02
CA PRO A 235 -2.33 -10.51 -11.53
C PRO A 235 -2.09 -10.86 -13.01
N ARG A 236 -2.49 -12.08 -13.38
CA ARG A 236 -2.71 -12.48 -14.78
C ARG A 236 -4.19 -12.43 -15.08
N ILE A 237 -4.59 -11.49 -15.93
CA ILE A 237 -5.96 -11.28 -16.37
C ILE A 237 -6.17 -11.95 -17.71
N THR A 238 -7.22 -12.75 -17.84
CA THR A 238 -7.71 -13.30 -19.11
C THR A 238 -9.16 -12.88 -19.31
N ILE A 239 -9.43 -12.23 -20.44
CA ILE A 239 -10.79 -11.87 -20.87
C ILE A 239 -11.21 -12.83 -21.97
N TYR A 240 -12.32 -13.52 -21.76
CA TYR A 240 -12.96 -14.34 -22.77
C TYR A 240 -14.09 -13.52 -23.39
N THR A 241 -14.15 -13.48 -24.71
CA THR A 241 -15.16 -12.72 -25.46
C THR A 241 -16.26 -13.64 -25.98
N LYS A 242 -17.44 -13.08 -26.20
CA LYS A 242 -18.65 -13.82 -26.63
C LYS A 242 -18.52 -14.46 -28.02
N ASP A 243 -17.58 -13.98 -28.83
CA ASP A 243 -17.23 -14.55 -30.13
C ASP A 243 -16.31 -15.78 -30.03
N GLY A 244 -15.91 -16.17 -28.80
CA GLY A 244 -15.08 -17.33 -28.52
C GLY A 244 -13.57 -17.04 -28.45
N ASN A 245 -13.14 -15.79 -28.64
CA ASN A 245 -11.73 -15.42 -28.46
C ASN A 245 -11.37 -15.25 -26.98
N SER A 246 -10.06 -15.23 -26.70
CA SER A 246 -9.53 -14.96 -25.36
C SER A 246 -8.23 -14.17 -25.44
N TYR A 247 -8.08 -13.18 -24.55
CA TYR A 247 -6.92 -12.31 -24.49
C TYR A 247 -6.37 -12.28 -23.08
N THR A 248 -5.04 -12.36 -22.94
CA THR A 248 -4.38 -12.49 -21.63
C THR A 248 -3.27 -11.46 -21.48
N LYS A 249 -3.21 -10.83 -20.30
CA LYS A 249 -2.10 -9.95 -19.87
C LYS A 249 -1.70 -10.29 -18.44
N GLN A 250 -0.40 -10.37 -18.19
CA GLN A 250 0.16 -10.57 -16.86
C GLN A 250 1.07 -9.40 -16.50
N SER A 251 0.90 -8.89 -15.29
CA SER A 251 1.77 -7.87 -14.71
C SER A 251 2.85 -8.50 -13.82
N THR A 252 3.90 -7.73 -13.58
CA THR A 252 5.07 -8.12 -12.78
C THR A 252 4.91 -7.78 -11.30
N GLY A 253 4.01 -6.85 -10.96
CA GLY A 253 3.86 -6.28 -9.62
C GLY A 253 4.74 -5.06 -9.38
N ARG A 254 5.40 -4.54 -10.43
CA ARG A 254 6.29 -3.36 -10.37
C ARG A 254 5.78 -2.18 -11.17
N GLU A 255 4.66 -2.34 -11.88
CA GLU A 255 4.05 -1.32 -12.75
C GLU A 255 3.61 -0.06 -11.99
N PHE A 256 3.47 -0.16 -10.66
CA PHE A 256 3.04 0.94 -9.78
C PHE A 256 4.21 1.54 -8.97
N MET A 257 5.44 1.15 -9.28
CA MET A 257 6.66 1.81 -8.80
C MET A 257 7.00 2.91 -9.81
N TRP A 258 6.40 4.07 -9.61
CA TRP A 258 6.50 5.18 -10.54
C TRP A 258 7.74 6.03 -10.27
N ASP A 259 8.27 6.62 -11.34
CA ASP A 259 9.17 7.74 -11.20
C ASP A 259 8.39 9.01 -10.83
N PHE A 260 9.14 10.08 -10.57
CA PHE A 260 8.56 11.37 -10.20
C PHE A 260 7.58 11.91 -11.25
N GLU A 261 7.87 11.72 -12.55
CA GLU A 261 7.03 12.29 -13.61
C GLU A 261 5.68 11.58 -13.69
N GLU A 262 5.69 10.25 -13.68
CA GLU A 262 4.46 9.48 -13.74
C GLU A 262 3.65 9.63 -12.46
N GLU A 263 4.29 9.66 -11.28
CA GLU A 263 3.62 9.97 -10.02
C GLU A 263 2.97 11.35 -10.09
N ALA A 264 3.74 12.40 -10.41
CA ALA A 264 3.23 13.77 -10.51
C ALA A 264 2.08 13.90 -11.53
N ARG A 265 2.15 13.18 -12.65
CA ARG A 265 1.06 13.15 -13.65
C ARG A 265 -0.20 12.50 -13.08
N ARG A 266 -0.06 11.32 -12.47
CA ARG A 266 -1.16 10.50 -11.95
C ARG A 266 -1.85 11.14 -10.75
N ILE A 267 -1.11 11.76 -9.83
CA ILE A 267 -1.69 12.32 -8.59
C ILE A 267 -2.52 13.58 -8.83
N ARG A 268 -2.44 14.24 -9.99
CA ARG A 268 -3.24 15.45 -10.28
C ARG A 268 -4.74 15.22 -10.22
N ASP A 269 -5.18 13.99 -10.42
CA ASP A 269 -6.59 13.61 -10.30
C ASP A 269 -7.15 13.78 -8.88
N VAL A 270 -6.29 13.95 -7.86
CA VAL A 270 -6.72 14.27 -6.48
C VAL A 270 -7.06 15.74 -6.28
N ILE A 271 -6.59 16.64 -7.15
CA ILE A 271 -6.71 18.11 -7.00
C ILE A 271 -8.14 18.56 -6.67
N PRO A 272 -9.20 18.06 -7.33
CA PRO A 272 -10.57 18.51 -7.03
C PRO A 272 -11.03 18.20 -5.60
N GLY A 273 -10.39 17.25 -4.91
CA GLY A 273 -10.70 16.88 -3.53
C GLY A 273 -9.88 17.61 -2.47
N LEU A 274 -8.91 18.45 -2.87
CA LEU A 274 -8.01 19.11 -1.94
C LEU A 274 -8.55 20.47 -1.45
N PRO A 275 -8.26 20.86 -0.21
CA PRO A 275 -8.65 22.17 0.34
C PRO A 275 -7.70 23.31 -0.09
N ILE A 276 -6.97 23.15 -1.19
CA ILE A 276 -6.01 24.12 -1.75
C ILE A 276 -6.26 24.32 -3.26
N PRO A 277 -5.93 25.49 -3.84
CA PRO A 277 -6.06 25.71 -5.28
C PRO A 277 -5.13 24.82 -6.11
N ALA A 278 -5.53 24.51 -7.35
CA ALA A 278 -4.72 23.72 -8.28
C ALA A 278 -3.32 24.32 -8.52
N ALA A 279 -3.22 25.65 -8.65
CA ALA A 279 -1.93 26.32 -8.79
C ALA A 279 -1.00 26.12 -7.58
N GLN A 280 -1.56 26.08 -6.37
CA GLN A 280 -0.79 25.80 -5.16
C GLN A 280 -0.30 24.34 -5.16
N PHE A 281 -1.11 23.39 -5.65
CA PHE A 281 -0.68 21.99 -5.80
C PHE A 281 0.43 21.83 -6.85
N GLU A 282 0.39 22.54 -7.97
CA GLU A 282 1.49 22.55 -8.95
C GLU A 282 2.78 23.14 -8.35
N GLU A 283 2.66 24.12 -7.45
CA GLU A 283 3.81 24.65 -6.71
C GLU A 283 4.37 23.64 -5.70
N ILE A 284 3.52 22.80 -5.09
CA ILE A 284 3.98 21.67 -4.27
C ILE A 284 4.83 20.72 -5.13
N ILE A 285 4.32 20.31 -6.30
CA ILE A 285 5.07 19.41 -7.22
C ILE A 285 6.42 20.03 -7.58
N THR A 286 6.43 21.31 -7.97
CA THR A 286 7.66 22.01 -8.34
C THR A 286 8.64 22.09 -7.16
N THR A 287 8.16 22.41 -5.96
CA THR A 287 8.99 22.50 -4.76
C THR A 287 9.55 21.13 -4.34
N CYS A 288 8.79 20.05 -4.49
CA CYS A 288 9.27 18.70 -4.25
C CYS A 288 10.38 18.28 -5.22
N ARG A 289 10.28 18.68 -6.49
CA ARG A 289 11.30 18.39 -7.51
C ARG A 289 12.65 19.00 -7.20
N GLU A 290 12.65 20.20 -6.62
CA GLU A 290 13.86 20.98 -6.31
C GLU A 290 14.24 20.91 -4.83
N LEU A 291 13.66 19.97 -4.07
CA LEU A 291 13.78 19.93 -2.61
C LEU A 291 15.23 19.83 -2.13
N ASP A 292 16.07 19.12 -2.87
CA ASP A 292 17.51 18.96 -2.62
C ASP A 292 18.32 20.23 -2.86
N HIS A 293 17.78 21.21 -3.58
CA HIS A 293 18.38 22.54 -3.74
C HIS A 293 17.97 23.53 -2.63
N HIS A 294 17.05 23.15 -1.74
CA HIS A 294 16.59 23.99 -0.64
C HIS A 294 17.29 23.63 0.68
N GLU A 295 17.76 24.64 1.42
CA GLU A 295 18.34 24.45 2.76
C GLU A 295 17.28 23.99 3.80
N LYS A 296 16.01 24.36 3.59
CA LYS A 296 14.89 24.10 4.49
C LYS A 296 13.66 23.63 3.73
N ALA A 297 12.82 22.84 4.40
CA ALA A 297 11.54 22.36 3.88
C ALA A 297 10.34 23.26 4.25
N ASP A 298 10.58 24.45 4.81
CA ASP A 298 9.54 25.38 5.30
C ASP A 298 8.61 25.87 4.18
N LYS A 299 9.16 26.14 2.98
CA LYS A 299 8.35 26.44 1.80
C LYS A 299 7.35 25.32 1.51
N LEU A 300 7.84 24.07 1.42
CA LEU A 300 6.97 22.91 1.18
C LEU A 300 5.89 22.79 2.26
N ILE A 301 6.25 22.93 3.54
CA ILE A 301 5.30 22.91 4.65
C ILE A 301 4.23 23.99 4.48
N SER A 302 4.62 25.23 4.18
CA SER A 302 3.68 26.33 3.99
C SER A 302 2.68 26.09 2.86
N LEU A 303 3.13 25.43 1.78
CA LEU A 303 2.29 25.07 0.64
C LEU A 303 1.29 23.96 0.96
N THR A 304 1.47 23.18 2.04
CA THR A 304 0.47 22.19 2.47
C THR A 304 -0.67 22.79 3.29
N LEU A 305 -0.54 24.05 3.70
CA LEU A 305 -1.55 24.75 4.48
C LEU A 305 -2.52 25.50 3.56
N LYS A 306 -3.77 25.62 4.00
CA LYS A 306 -4.72 26.50 3.34
C LYS A 306 -4.23 27.94 3.47
N GLN A 307 -3.92 28.58 2.36
CA GLN A 307 -3.54 29.99 2.36
C GLN A 307 -4.80 30.83 2.65
N THR A 308 -4.71 31.67 3.67
CA THR A 308 -5.74 32.64 4.07
C THR A 308 -5.61 33.93 3.30
#